data_AF-A0A0D6R3F6-F1
#
_entry.id   AF-A0A0D6R3F6-F1
#
_cell.length_a   1.000
_cell.length_b   1.000
_cell.length_c   1.000
_cell.angle_alpha   90.00
_cell.angle_beta   90.00
_cell.angle_gamma   90.00
#
_symmetry.space_group_name_H-M   'P 1'
#
loop_
_entity.id
_entity.type
_entity.pdbx_description
1 polymer ?
#
loop_
_entity_poly.entity_id
_entity_poly.type
_entity_poly.pdbx_seq_one_letter_code
_entity_poly.pdbx_strand_id
1 'polypeptide(L)'
;MLHLEWNTYMVGDLGLSKIKHQTLVSGGVRGTLPWMAPELLNGSSSMVSEKVDVFSFGIVMWELLTGEEPYANMHYGAIIGGIVNNTLRPHVPNWCDPSWRELMEQCWSPDPAARPTFTEIANRLRSMAMPIHSKGHGHHPHVHHPHVHHGLS
;
A
#
# COMPACT_ATOMS: atom_id res chain seq x y z
N MET A 1 -16.79 -12.60 -34.41
CA MET A 1 -16.49 -13.02 -33.03
C MET A 1 -15.41 -12.09 -32.50
N LEU A 2 -15.80 -10.93 -31.98
CA LEU A 2 -14.87 -9.96 -31.39
C LEU A 2 -14.64 -10.40 -29.95
N HIS A 3 -13.45 -10.93 -29.66
CA HIS A 3 -13.05 -11.33 -28.32
C HIS A 3 -12.75 -10.08 -27.51
N LEU A 4 -13.44 -9.98 -26.38
CA LEU A 4 -13.42 -8.90 -25.41
C LEU A 4 -12.13 -8.97 -24.59
N GLU A 5 -11.13 -8.13 -24.90
CA GLU A 5 -10.01 -7.86 -24.00
C GLU A 5 -10.36 -6.69 -23.05
N TRP A 6 -11.25 -6.95 -22.08
CA TRP A 6 -11.58 -6.01 -21.00
C TRP A 6 -10.82 -6.34 -19.70
N ASN A 7 -9.49 -6.55 -19.76
CA ASN A 7 -8.69 -6.74 -18.54
C ASN A 7 -7.71 -5.61 -18.23
N THR A 8 -7.99 -4.40 -18.72
CA THR A 8 -7.31 -3.20 -18.22
C THR A 8 -8.31 -2.42 -17.37
N TYR A 9 -8.29 -2.66 -16.05
CA TYR A 9 -8.89 -1.71 -15.12
C TYR A 9 -8.05 -0.43 -15.16
N MET A 10 -8.43 0.47 -16.06
CA MET A 10 -7.97 1.85 -16.04
C MET A 10 -8.68 2.52 -14.86
N VAL A 11 -7.99 2.78 -13.75
CA VAL A 11 -8.53 3.66 -12.70
C VAL A 11 -8.51 5.07 -13.27
N GLY A 12 -9.62 5.46 -13.89
CA GLY A 12 -9.91 6.80 -14.32
C GLY A 12 -11.16 7.29 -13.60
N ASP A 13 -11.00 7.77 -12.38
CA ASP A 13 -11.97 8.64 -11.67
C ASP A 13 -11.25 9.36 -10.52
N LEU A 14 -10.47 10.39 -10.84
CA LEU A 14 -9.97 11.39 -9.88
C LEU A 14 -10.91 12.62 -9.80
N GLY A 15 -12.18 12.46 -10.18
CA GLY A 15 -13.15 13.54 -10.26
C GLY A 15 -14.51 13.13 -9.70
N LEU A 16 -14.78 13.56 -8.46
CA LEU A 16 -16.12 13.73 -7.86
C LEU A 16 -16.87 12.45 -7.43
N SER A 17 -16.96 12.23 -6.11
CA SER A 17 -18.24 12.33 -5.36
C SER A 17 -18.18 11.68 -3.97
N LYS A 18 -17.81 12.45 -2.95
CA LYS A 18 -18.52 12.44 -1.66
C LYS A 18 -18.74 13.90 -1.26
N ILE A 19 -19.90 14.45 -1.60
CA ILE A 19 -20.38 15.68 -0.96
C ILE A 19 -20.71 15.30 0.48
N LYS A 20 -19.77 15.53 1.39
CA LYS A 20 -20.04 15.72 2.81
C LYS A 20 -19.30 16.96 3.27
N HIS A 21 -20.08 18.05 3.29
CA HIS A 21 -19.98 19.27 4.09
C HIS A 21 -18.61 19.77 4.56
N GLN A 22 -18.37 21.03 4.17
CA GLN A 22 -17.47 22.04 4.76
C GLN A 22 -16.02 22.08 4.27
N THR A 23 -15.87 22.64 3.08
CA THR A 23 -14.72 23.44 2.65
C THR A 23 -14.58 24.65 3.58
N LEU A 24 -13.67 24.63 4.55
CA LEU A 24 -13.26 25.88 5.21
C LEU A 24 -12.22 26.58 4.33
N VAL A 25 -12.74 27.57 3.60
CA VAL A 25 -11.98 28.63 2.97
C VAL A 25 -11.32 29.47 4.07
N SER A 26 -10.03 29.24 4.27
CA SER A 26 -9.06 30.28 4.56
C SER A 26 -7.71 29.83 4.01
N GLY A 27 -7.31 30.36 2.85
CA GLY A 27 -5.90 30.36 2.45
C GLY A 27 -5.31 29.16 1.70
N GLY A 28 -6.10 28.35 1.00
CA GLY A 28 -5.56 27.65 -0.19
C GLY A 28 -5.10 26.20 -0.04
N VAL A 29 -5.78 25.38 0.78
CA VAL A 29 -5.59 23.92 0.75
C VAL A 29 -6.81 23.27 0.08
N ARG A 30 -6.63 22.83 -1.17
CA ARG A 30 -7.59 21.98 -1.89
C ARG A 30 -7.17 20.53 -1.70
N GLY A 31 -7.92 19.78 -0.90
CA GLY A 31 -7.75 18.33 -0.72
C GLY A 31 -8.65 17.79 0.38
N THR A 32 -8.95 16.50 0.32
CA THR A 32 -9.53 15.79 1.47
C THR A 32 -8.39 15.66 2.50
N LEU A 33 -8.40 16.50 3.54
CA LEU A 33 -7.26 16.74 4.44
C LEU A 33 -6.55 15.49 4.99
N PRO A 34 -7.24 14.38 5.34
CA PRO A 34 -6.61 13.16 5.85
C PRO A 34 -5.57 12.50 4.91
N TRP A 35 -5.70 12.70 3.60
CA TRP A 35 -4.85 12.07 2.59
C TRP A 35 -3.64 12.93 2.23
N MET A 36 -3.58 14.16 2.71
CA MET A 36 -2.56 15.12 2.30
C MET A 36 -1.20 14.82 2.95
N ALA A 37 -0.16 14.84 2.12
CA ALA A 37 1.22 14.73 2.57
C ALA A 37 1.61 15.92 3.49
N PRO A 38 2.47 15.70 4.50
CA PRO A 38 2.84 16.72 5.48
C PRO A 38 3.46 17.98 4.83
N GLU A 39 4.23 17.83 3.75
CA GLU A 39 4.85 18.95 3.04
C GLU A 39 3.85 19.87 2.33
N LEU A 40 2.69 19.36 1.91
CA LEU A 40 1.60 20.18 1.38
C LEU A 40 0.92 20.97 2.49
N LEU A 41 0.75 20.36 3.66
CA LEU A 41 0.14 20.98 4.83
C LEU A 41 1.03 22.07 5.45
N ASN A 42 2.35 21.95 5.31
CA ASN A 42 3.32 22.95 5.74
C ASN A 42 3.47 24.15 4.78
N GLY A 43 2.75 24.16 3.64
CA GLY A 43 2.82 25.25 2.66
C GLY A 43 4.15 25.34 1.90
N SER A 44 4.97 24.28 1.92
CA SER A 44 6.26 24.26 1.25
C SER A 44 6.10 23.93 -0.23
N SER A 45 5.80 24.94 -1.04
CA SER A 45 5.59 24.81 -2.49
C SER A 45 6.79 24.25 -3.26
N SER A 46 8.01 24.35 -2.72
CA SER A 46 9.24 23.80 -3.30
C SER A 46 9.38 22.27 -3.20
N MET A 47 8.50 21.60 -2.44
CA MET A 47 8.56 20.16 -2.15
C MET A 47 7.44 19.36 -2.83
N VAL A 48 6.61 20.01 -3.65
CA VAL A 48 5.52 19.35 -4.37
C VAL A 48 6.10 18.54 -5.53
N SER A 49 6.08 17.22 -5.35
CA SER A 49 6.49 16.23 -6.35
C SER A 49 5.45 15.12 -6.40
N GLU A 50 5.59 14.17 -7.32
CA GLU A 50 4.77 12.94 -7.37
C GLU A 50 4.71 12.19 -6.02
N LYS A 51 5.65 12.45 -5.10
CA LYS A 51 5.68 11.84 -3.76
C LYS A 51 4.50 12.25 -2.88
N VAL A 52 3.85 13.39 -3.15
CA VAL A 52 2.62 13.77 -2.43
C VAL A 52 1.45 12.84 -2.78
N ASP A 53 1.42 12.37 -4.03
CA ASP A 53 0.43 11.41 -4.50
C ASP A 53 0.75 10.01 -3.95
N VAL A 54 2.04 9.66 -3.83
CA VAL A 54 2.46 8.41 -3.16
C VAL A 54 2.01 8.35 -1.70
N PHE A 55 2.12 9.46 -0.97
CA PHE A 55 1.61 9.54 0.40
C PHE A 55 0.10 9.29 0.44
N SER A 56 -0.64 10.00 -0.43
CA SER A 56 -2.10 9.84 -0.55
C SER A 56 -2.47 8.38 -0.88
N PHE A 57 -1.70 7.74 -1.75
CA PHE A 57 -1.88 6.33 -2.11
C PHE A 57 -1.66 5.38 -0.92
N GLY A 58 -0.69 5.66 -0.04
CA GLY A 58 -0.51 4.89 1.20
C GLY A 58 -1.75 4.92 2.10
N ILE A 59 -2.40 6.09 2.23
CA ILE A 59 -3.66 6.22 2.97
C ILE A 59 -4.78 5.43 2.29
N VAL A 60 -4.87 5.49 0.95
CA VAL A 60 -5.83 4.68 0.18
C VAL A 60 -5.59 3.17 0.35
N MET A 61 -4.34 2.71 0.38
CA MET A 61 -4.03 1.31 0.66
C MET A 61 -4.58 0.87 2.04
N TRP A 62 -4.55 1.76 3.03
CA TRP A 62 -5.13 1.49 4.34
C TRP A 62 -6.66 1.46 4.32
N GLU A 63 -7.30 2.36 3.57
CA GLU A 63 -8.75 2.33 3.37
C GLU A 63 -9.20 1.05 2.67
N LEU A 64 -8.45 0.59 1.66
CA LEU A 64 -8.73 -0.67 0.96
C LEU A 64 -8.56 -1.88 1.89
N LEU A 65 -7.56 -1.83 2.78
CA LEU A 65 -7.31 -2.88 3.76
C LEU A 65 -8.46 -2.97 4.78
N THR A 66 -8.90 -1.84 5.32
CA THR A 66 -9.81 -1.78 6.48
C THR A 66 -11.27 -1.58 6.12
N GLY A 67 -11.56 -0.95 4.98
CA GLY A 67 -12.88 -0.45 4.63
C GLY A 67 -13.31 0.78 5.44
N GLU A 68 -12.40 1.39 6.22
CA GLU A 68 -12.69 2.49 7.15
C GLU A 68 -12.31 3.86 6.58
N GLU A 69 -12.89 4.92 7.16
CA GLU A 69 -12.51 6.31 6.86
C GLU A 69 -11.31 6.73 7.73
N PRO A 70 -10.23 7.28 7.14
CA PRO A 70 -9.04 7.64 7.89
C PRO A 70 -9.34 8.76 8.89
N TYR A 71 -8.90 8.57 10.14
CA TYR A 71 -9.07 9.52 11.24
C TYR A 71 -10.54 9.91 11.50
N ALA A 72 -11.47 8.97 11.31
CA ALA A 72 -12.88 9.17 11.59
C ALA A 72 -13.10 9.80 12.98
N ASN A 73 -13.97 10.81 13.04
CA ASN A 73 -14.33 11.55 14.25
C ASN A 73 -13.21 12.43 14.86
N MET A 74 -12.10 12.67 14.16
CA MET A 74 -11.07 13.61 14.61
C MET A 74 -11.26 15.02 14.03
N HIS A 75 -10.96 16.05 14.82
CA HIS A 75 -10.99 17.43 14.35
C HIS A 75 -9.84 17.71 13.37
N TYR A 76 -10.11 18.43 12.28
CA TYR A 76 -9.12 18.68 11.22
C TYR A 76 -7.81 19.31 11.72
N GLY A 77 -7.86 20.23 12.67
CA GLY A 77 -6.64 20.82 13.25
C GLY A 77 -5.75 19.78 13.95
N ALA A 78 -6.36 18.78 14.60
CA ALA A 78 -5.61 17.68 15.23
C ALA A 78 -5.06 16.71 14.18
N ILE A 79 -5.80 16.45 13.11
CA ILE A 79 -5.33 15.63 11.98
C ILE A 79 -4.12 16.30 11.32
N ILE A 80 -4.24 17.58 10.94
CA ILE A 80 -3.16 18.34 10.30
C ILE A 80 -1.93 18.38 11.21
N GLY A 81 -2.10 18.81 12.46
CA GLY A 81 -1.00 18.87 13.42
C GLY A 81 -0.36 17.50 13.66
N GLY A 82 -1.17 16.44 13.72
CA GLY A 82 -0.70 15.06 13.88
C GLY A 82 0.13 14.56 12.71
N ILE A 83 -0.34 14.78 11.48
CA ILE A 83 0.35 14.37 10.25
C ILE A 83 1.66 15.15 10.10
N VAL A 84 1.61 16.48 10.22
CA VAL A 84 2.76 17.39 10.10
C VAL A 84 3.84 17.07 11.14
N ASN A 85 3.45 16.83 12.39
CA ASN A 85 4.39 16.51 13.46
C ASN A 85 4.80 15.03 13.49
N ASN A 86 4.35 14.23 12.51
CA ASN A 86 4.61 12.79 12.43
C ASN A 86 4.20 12.01 13.71
N THR A 87 3.11 12.45 14.36
CA THR A 87 2.55 11.82 15.57
C THR A 87 1.26 11.06 15.29
N LEU A 88 0.73 11.17 14.07
CA LEU A 88 -0.51 10.53 13.66
C LEU A 88 -0.34 9.80 12.32
N ARG A 89 -0.71 8.51 12.32
CA ARG A 89 -0.89 7.66 11.14
C ARG A 89 -2.09 6.73 11.39
N PRO A 90 -2.74 6.19 10.34
CA PRO A 90 -3.85 5.26 10.54
C PRO A 90 -3.36 4.00 11.27
N HIS A 91 -4.20 3.46 12.16
CA HIS A 91 -3.85 2.25 12.89
C HIS A 91 -3.85 1.04 11.94
N VAL A 92 -2.71 0.37 11.78
CA VAL A 92 -2.61 -0.81 10.92
C VAL A 92 -2.92 -2.08 11.73
N PRO A 93 -3.99 -2.82 11.40
CA PRO A 93 -4.39 -4.01 12.14
C PRO A 93 -3.31 -5.10 12.18
N ASN A 94 -3.27 -5.87 13.27
CA ASN A 94 -2.26 -6.91 13.48
C ASN A 94 -2.36 -8.08 12.47
N TRP A 95 -3.51 -8.27 11.83
CA TRP A 95 -3.73 -9.30 10.82
C TRP A 95 -3.28 -8.87 9.41
N CYS A 96 -2.81 -7.64 9.24
CA CYS A 96 -2.30 -7.13 7.97
C CYS A 96 -1.06 -7.95 7.54
N ASP A 97 -1.03 -8.38 6.28
CA ASP A 97 0.13 -9.04 5.69
C ASP A 97 1.39 -8.16 5.85
N PRO A 98 2.53 -8.71 6.29
CA PRO A 98 3.75 -7.92 6.52
C PRO A 98 4.24 -7.16 5.28
N SER A 99 4.09 -7.74 4.08
CA SER A 99 4.53 -7.12 2.83
C SER A 99 3.63 -5.96 2.46
N TRP A 100 2.31 -6.10 2.66
CA TRP A 100 1.35 -5.02 2.50
C TRP A 100 1.61 -3.88 3.48
N ARG A 101 1.78 -4.22 4.77
CA ARG A 101 2.11 -3.26 5.84
C ARG A 101 3.34 -2.46 5.48
N GLU A 102 4.43 -3.13 5.14
CA GLU A 102 5.70 -2.47 4.82
C GLU A 102 5.56 -1.52 3.63
N LEU A 103 4.92 -1.96 2.54
CA LEU A 103 4.71 -1.11 1.36
C LEU A 103 3.85 0.11 1.68
N MET A 104 2.72 -0.11 2.36
CA MET A 104 1.80 0.93 2.78
C MET A 104 2.48 1.95 3.71
N GLU A 105 3.26 1.47 4.68
CA GLU A 105 3.97 2.33 5.63
C GLU A 105 5.10 3.14 4.98
N GLN A 106 5.78 2.58 3.97
CA GLN A 106 6.75 3.30 3.17
C GLN A 106 6.09 4.40 2.32
N CYS A 107 4.91 4.15 1.75
CA CYS A 107 4.17 5.15 0.96
C CYS A 107 3.85 6.42 1.78
N TRP A 108 3.47 6.30 3.06
CA TRP A 108 3.18 7.46 3.92
C TRP A 108 4.34 7.91 4.83
N SER A 109 5.57 7.59 4.43
CA SER A 109 6.77 8.07 5.12
C SER A 109 6.75 9.59 5.27
N PRO A 110 7.15 10.14 6.44
CA PRO A 110 7.30 11.59 6.59
C PRO A 110 8.33 12.17 5.63
N ASP A 111 9.41 11.44 5.33
CA ASP A 111 10.41 11.81 4.33
C ASP A 111 9.93 11.44 2.91
N PRO A 112 9.70 12.43 2.01
CA PRO A 112 9.31 12.16 0.63
C PRO A 112 10.32 11.33 -0.16
N ALA A 113 11.61 11.43 0.15
CA ALA A 113 12.67 10.68 -0.55
C ALA A 113 12.65 9.18 -0.21
N ALA A 114 12.20 8.82 0.99
CA ALA A 114 12.05 7.44 1.43
C ALA A 114 10.80 6.75 0.87
N ARG A 115 9.84 7.51 0.31
CA ARG A 115 8.66 6.94 -0.32
C ARG A 115 9.06 6.27 -1.64
N PRO A 116 8.49 5.10 -2.00
CA PRO A 116 8.75 4.48 -3.29
C PRO A 116 8.18 5.30 -4.46
N THR A 117 8.57 4.99 -5.68
CA THR A 117 7.92 5.43 -6.91
C THR A 117 6.68 4.58 -7.19
N PHE A 118 5.74 5.07 -7.99
CA PHE A 118 4.60 4.25 -8.44
C PHE A 118 5.03 3.01 -9.21
N THR A 119 6.16 3.06 -9.94
CA THR A 119 6.73 1.88 -10.60
C THR A 119 7.15 0.81 -9.59
N GLU A 120 7.84 1.20 -8.51
CA GLU A 120 8.22 0.27 -7.44
C GLU A 120 7.00 -0.29 -6.71
N ILE A 121 6.01 0.56 -6.41
CA ILE A 121 4.73 0.16 -5.80
C ILE A 121 4.05 -0.90 -6.68
N ALA A 122 3.85 -0.63 -7.97
CA ALA A 122 3.19 -1.54 -8.88
C ALA A 122 3.92 -2.89 -9.00
N ASN A 123 5.26 -2.87 -9.03
CA ASN A 123 6.06 -4.08 -9.06
C ASN A 123 5.90 -4.90 -7.77
N ARG A 124 5.95 -4.25 -6.60
CA ARG A 124 5.76 -4.92 -5.30
C ARG A 124 4.35 -5.51 -5.17
N LEU A 125 3.31 -4.76 -5.54
CA LEU A 125 1.93 -5.25 -5.55
C LEU A 125 1.75 -6.46 -6.48
N ARG A 126 2.37 -6.44 -7.67
CA ARG A 126 2.36 -7.59 -8.58
C ARG A 126 3.03 -8.81 -7.96
N SER A 127 4.19 -8.63 -7.32
CA SER A 127 4.88 -9.72 -6.63
C SER A 127 4.06 -10.31 -5.48
N MET A 128 3.30 -9.49 -4.75
CA MET A 128 2.39 -9.97 -3.70
C MET A 128 1.18 -10.73 -4.27
N ALA A 129 0.67 -10.32 -5.44
CA ALA A 129 -0.49 -10.93 -6.08
C ALA A 129 -0.17 -12.27 -6.79
N MET A 130 1.10 -12.55 -7.09
CA MET A 130 1.48 -13.81 -7.72
C MET A 130 1.39 -14.95 -6.70
N PRO A 131 0.61 -16.02 -6.97
CA PRO A 131 0.58 -17.16 -6.08
C PRO A 131 1.97 -17.77 -5.97
N ILE A 132 2.38 -18.06 -4.73
CA ILE A 132 3.60 -18.82 -4.44
C ILE A 132 3.45 -20.16 -5.15
N HIS A 133 4.10 -20.30 -6.31
CA HIS A 133 4.29 -21.61 -6.92
C HIS A 133 5.30 -22.33 -6.01
N SER A 134 4.78 -23.06 -5.02
CA SER A 134 5.58 -23.89 -4.13
C SER A 134 6.42 -24.81 -5.00
N LYS A 135 7.74 -24.57 -5.04
CA LYS A 135 8.69 -25.53 -5.61
C LYS A 135 8.42 -26.88 -4.94
N GLY A 136 8.01 -27.85 -5.75
CA GLY A 136 7.70 -29.20 -5.31
C GLY A 136 8.85 -29.80 -4.49
N HIS A 137 8.47 -30.59 -3.49
CA HIS A 137 9.37 -31.39 -2.68
C HIS A 137 10.21 -32.31 -3.57
N GLY A 138 11.49 -31.99 -3.73
CA GLY A 138 12.49 -32.89 -4.27
C GLY A 138 13.37 -33.43 -3.15
N HIS A 139 12.99 -34.56 -2.56
CA HIS A 139 13.92 -35.50 -1.93
C HIS A 139 13.33 -36.91 -2.02
N HIS A 140 13.70 -37.61 -3.09
CA HIS A 140 13.55 -39.05 -3.21
C HIS A 140 14.58 -39.70 -2.26
N PRO A 141 14.20 -40.54 -1.29
CA PRO A 141 15.16 -41.38 -0.61
C PRO A 141 15.58 -42.49 -1.57
N HIS A 142 16.88 -42.51 -1.91
CA HIS A 142 17.51 -43.62 -2.60
C HIS A 142 17.50 -44.85 -1.67
N VAL A 143 16.62 -45.81 -1.91
CA VAL A 143 16.63 -47.10 -1.22
C VAL A 143 17.73 -47.96 -1.88
N HIS A 144 18.91 -48.04 -1.25
CA HIS A 144 19.91 -49.05 -1.58
C HIS A 144 19.45 -50.40 -1.00
N HIS A 145 19.09 -51.35 -1.87
CA HIS A 145 18.93 -52.76 -1.52
C HIS A 145 20.32 -53.42 -1.43
N PRO A 146 20.69 -54.07 -0.30
CA PRO A 146 21.85 -54.96 -0.30
C PRO A 146 21.48 -56.32 -0.91
N HIS A 147 22.35 -56.79 -1.80
CA HIS A 147 22.31 -58.11 -2.42
C HIS A 147 22.43 -59.23 -1.38
N VAL A 148 21.51 -60.18 -1.41
CA VAL A 148 21.58 -61.43 -0.63
C VAL A 148 22.55 -62.37 -1.33
N HIS A 149 23.68 -62.66 -0.69
CA HIS A 149 24.57 -63.75 -1.09
C HIS A 149 23.95 -65.10 -0.71
N HIS A 150 23.62 -65.90 -1.71
CA HIS A 150 23.41 -67.34 -1.54
C HIS A 150 24.76 -68.01 -1.25
N GLY A 151 24.86 -68.70 -0.11
CA GLY A 151 26.00 -69.54 0.26
C GLY A 151 25.51 -70.82 0.94
N LEU A 152 25.77 -71.95 0.28
CA LEU A 152 25.48 -73.32 0.70
C LEU A 152 26.39 -73.76 1.85
N SER A 153 25.83 -74.45 2.85
CA SER A 153 26.34 -75.69 3.49
C SER A 153 25.32 -76.22 4.48
#